data_AF-A0A955N310-F1
#
_entry.id   AF-A0A955N310-F1
#
_cell.length_a   1.000
_cell.length_b   1.000
_cell.length_c   1.000
_cell.angle_alpha   90.00
_cell.angle_beta   90.00
_cell.angle_gamma   90.00
#
_symmetry.space_group_name_H-M   'P 1'
#
loop_
_entity.id
_entity.type
_entity.pdbx_description
1 polymer ?
#
loop_
_entity_poly.entity_id
_entity_poly.type
_entity_poly.pdbx_seq_one_letter_code
_entity_poly.pdbx_strand_id
1 'polypeptide(L)'
;MEFFSGFSWAVPTAFADAVALCCFEQGDTLYDTRKAYEESWDDATKHIHHWLQVRYPSHAKTVAGESSGGVFEKNWGSEVRVDLYEDCKKVGDGQIQTTQGRLYTALWTGNVEVLQMEYQEPTVPFNVQEVNRKLQETENKAAEFSQGDPIFVMARDLSNKISKAKYSKVFSKLRNHISGDPQVLTPKLAGLNDWNAIAPTIEIVFFPIIDLKKEEVKALVKEAVYVPTKNAKKEMFKIKAHGAIF
;
A
#
# COMPACT_ATOMS: atom_id res chain seq x y z
N MET A 1 -9.44 -6.82 15.67
CA MET A 1 -8.88 -5.64 14.97
C MET A 1 -8.29 -6.13 13.64
N GLU A 2 -8.32 -5.33 12.58
CA GLU A 2 -7.69 -5.71 11.30
C GLU A 2 -6.31 -5.05 11.14
N PHE A 3 -5.40 -5.73 10.45
CA PHE A 3 -4.01 -5.31 10.26
C PHE A 3 -3.60 -5.45 8.79
N PHE A 4 -2.66 -4.62 8.35
CA PHE A 4 -2.04 -4.79 7.04
C PHE A 4 -1.10 -6.00 7.04
N SER A 5 -1.31 -6.93 6.12
CA SER A 5 -0.56 -8.20 6.06
C SER A 5 0.86 -8.07 5.50
N GLY A 6 1.17 -7.01 4.75
CA GLY A 6 2.49 -6.79 4.16
C GLY A 6 3.51 -6.12 5.08
N PHE A 7 3.10 -5.63 6.25
CA PHE A 7 4.03 -5.12 7.25
C PHE A 7 4.52 -6.25 8.16
N SER A 8 5.80 -6.18 8.54
CA SER A 8 6.36 -7.10 9.54
C SER A 8 5.85 -6.77 10.94
N TRP A 9 5.64 -5.48 11.23
CA TRP A 9 4.97 -5.03 12.44
C TRP A 9 3.45 -5.14 12.31
N ALA A 10 2.76 -5.27 13.44
CA ALA A 10 1.31 -5.32 13.49
C ALA A 10 0.68 -3.92 13.33
N VAL A 11 0.69 -3.38 12.10
CA VAL A 11 0.11 -2.07 11.79
C VAL A 11 -1.41 -2.17 11.57
N PRO A 12 -2.25 -1.59 12.46
CA PRO A 12 -3.71 -1.64 12.30
C PRO A 12 -4.21 -0.91 11.06
N THR A 13 -5.32 -1.36 10.47
CA THR A 13 -5.95 -0.67 9.33
C THR A 13 -6.52 0.70 9.69
N ALA A 14 -6.65 1.02 10.98
CA ALA A 14 -6.96 2.36 11.47
C ALA A 14 -5.89 3.40 11.07
N PHE A 15 -4.64 2.97 10.85
CA PHE A 15 -3.55 3.81 10.33
C PHE A 15 -3.55 3.94 8.81
N ALA A 16 -4.63 3.58 8.11
CA ALA A 16 -4.69 3.61 6.64
C ALA A 16 -4.31 4.98 6.06
N ASP A 17 -4.76 6.09 6.66
CA ASP A 17 -4.45 7.42 6.15
C ASP A 17 -2.97 7.78 6.42
N ALA A 18 -2.41 7.43 7.60
CA ALA A 18 -0.98 7.61 7.91
C ALA A 18 -0.09 6.80 6.97
N VAL A 19 -0.45 5.54 6.71
CA VAL A 19 0.26 4.64 5.78
C VAL A 19 0.15 5.15 4.34
N ALA A 20 -1.03 5.56 3.88
CA ALA A 20 -1.26 6.03 2.52
C ALA A 20 -0.54 7.36 2.21
N LEU A 21 -0.28 8.16 3.24
CA LEU A 21 0.37 9.47 3.11
C LEU A 21 1.82 9.47 3.59
N CYS A 22 2.33 8.37 4.14
CA CYS A 22 3.61 8.31 4.86
C CYS A 22 3.70 9.39 5.97
N CYS A 23 2.64 9.55 6.76
CA CYS A 23 2.51 10.65 7.72
C CYS A 23 2.00 10.13 9.07
N PHE A 24 2.91 9.64 9.90
CA PHE A 24 2.60 9.29 11.29
C PHE A 24 2.65 10.54 12.18
N GLU A 25 1.69 10.65 13.08
CA GLU A 25 1.41 11.85 13.88
C GLU A 25 1.80 11.69 15.35
N GLN A 26 1.93 12.81 16.04
CA GLN A 26 2.26 12.81 17.47
C GLN A 26 1.20 12.02 18.27
N GLY A 27 1.68 11.09 19.09
CA GLY A 27 0.83 10.20 19.89
C GLY A 27 0.62 8.82 19.27
N ASP A 28 0.88 8.67 17.97
CA ASP A 28 0.80 7.38 17.29
C ASP A 28 1.71 6.36 18.00
N THR A 29 1.12 5.24 18.37
CA THR A 29 1.81 4.15 19.08
C THR A 29 1.65 2.86 18.29
N LEU A 30 2.78 2.25 17.94
CA LEU A 30 2.86 1.10 17.05
C LEU A 30 3.62 -0.02 17.76
N TYR A 31 3.05 -1.23 17.71
CA TYR A 31 3.62 -2.43 18.30
C TYR A 31 4.00 -3.42 17.20
N ASP A 32 5.04 -4.20 17.44
CA ASP A 32 5.49 -5.24 16.52
C ASP A 32 4.51 -6.42 16.42
N THR A 33 3.74 -6.71 17.47
CA THR A 33 2.83 -7.86 17.56
C THR A 33 1.36 -7.48 17.65
N ARG A 34 0.49 -8.34 17.09
CA ARG A 34 -0.98 -8.13 17.14
C ARG A 34 -1.54 -8.25 18.56
N LYS A 35 -0.93 -9.11 19.38
CA LYS A 35 -1.37 -9.35 20.76
C LYS A 35 -1.36 -8.10 21.62
N ALA A 36 -0.47 -7.15 21.29
CA ALA A 36 -0.39 -5.85 21.96
C ALA A 36 -1.69 -5.04 21.89
N TYR A 37 -2.52 -5.29 20.88
CA TYR A 37 -3.77 -4.59 20.65
C TYR A 37 -5.01 -5.37 21.11
N GLU A 38 -4.86 -6.64 21.45
CA GLU A 38 -5.98 -7.57 21.67
C GLU A 38 -6.11 -7.98 23.15
N GLU A 39 -4.99 -8.00 23.89
CA GLU A 39 -4.91 -8.45 25.28
C GLU A 39 -4.85 -7.28 26.28
N SER A 40 -5.01 -7.57 27.58
CA SER A 40 -4.70 -6.60 28.63
C SER A 40 -3.21 -6.26 28.65
N TRP A 41 -2.86 -5.06 29.10
CA TRP A 41 -1.47 -4.58 29.13
C TRP A 41 -0.49 -5.55 29.82
N ASP A 42 -0.89 -6.12 30.96
CA ASP A 42 -0.06 -7.07 31.72
C ASP A 42 0.27 -8.36 30.95
N ASP A 43 -0.58 -8.75 29.99
CA ASP A 43 -0.36 -9.91 29.13
C ASP A 43 0.34 -9.52 27.82
N ALA A 44 -0.09 -8.41 27.21
CA ALA A 44 0.49 -7.83 26.01
C ALA A 44 2.01 -7.63 26.12
N THR A 45 2.48 -7.10 27.26
CA THR A 45 3.91 -6.83 27.51
C THR A 45 4.80 -8.08 27.45
N LYS A 46 4.24 -9.28 27.60
CA LYS A 46 4.96 -10.57 27.46
C LYS A 46 5.24 -10.92 25.99
N HIS A 47 4.59 -10.23 25.06
CA HIS A 47 4.63 -10.52 23.63
C HIS A 47 5.24 -9.40 22.79
N ILE A 48 5.35 -8.19 23.37
CA ILE A 48 5.94 -7.03 22.70
C ILE A 48 7.46 -7.10 22.85
N HIS A 49 8.17 -7.30 21.75
CA HIS A 49 9.62 -7.13 21.75
C HIS A 49 9.98 -5.67 21.46
N HIS A 50 9.34 -5.08 20.46
CA HIS A 50 9.53 -3.68 20.09
C HIS A 50 8.21 -2.92 20.05
N TRP A 51 8.23 -1.69 20.53
CA TRP A 51 7.18 -0.72 20.26
C TRP A 51 7.74 0.68 20.15
N LEU A 52 7.02 1.54 19.44
CA LEU A 52 7.43 2.92 19.23
C LEU A 52 6.27 3.88 19.48
N GLN A 53 6.63 5.08 19.91
CA GLN A 53 5.70 6.19 20.03
C GLN A 53 6.24 7.41 19.29
N VAL A 54 5.44 7.94 18.37
CA VAL A 54 5.75 9.18 17.68
C VAL A 54 5.57 10.34 18.64
N ARG A 55 6.64 11.09 18.88
CA ARG A 55 6.66 12.24 19.79
C ARG A 55 6.50 13.57 19.08
N TYR A 56 6.92 13.61 17.83
CA TYR A 56 6.88 14.79 16.99
C TYR A 56 6.95 14.35 15.54
N PRO A 57 6.04 14.80 14.67
CA PRO A 57 6.44 15.21 13.35
C PRO A 57 6.72 16.71 13.36
N SER A 58 7.68 17.17 12.55
CA SER A 58 7.63 18.57 12.15
C SER A 58 6.33 18.74 11.38
N HIS A 59 5.40 19.54 11.89
CA HIS A 59 4.31 20.01 11.04
C HIS A 59 5.00 20.65 9.84
N ALA A 60 5.05 19.92 8.73
CA ALA A 60 5.65 20.40 7.51
C ALA A 60 4.85 21.65 7.15
N LYS A 61 5.39 22.83 7.46
CA LYS A 61 4.88 24.06 6.90
C LYS A 61 4.91 23.82 5.41
N THR A 62 3.73 23.76 4.80
CA THR A 62 3.58 23.61 3.37
C THR A 62 4.20 24.86 2.74
N VAL A 63 5.53 24.88 2.58
CA VAL A 63 6.18 25.87 1.74
C VAL A 63 5.68 25.54 0.36
N ALA A 64 4.80 26.40 -0.16
CA ALA A 64 4.30 26.34 -1.51
C ALA A 64 5.49 26.63 -2.45
N GLY A 65 6.29 25.60 -2.74
CA GLY A 65 7.50 25.70 -3.52
C GLY A 65 7.92 24.34 -4.08
N GLU A 66 7.69 24.17 -5.38
CA GLU A 66 8.50 23.39 -6.33
C GLU A 66 9.02 22.00 -5.91
N SER A 67 8.15 21.13 -5.38
CA SER A 67 8.40 19.69 -5.44
C SER A 67 7.36 19.04 -6.35
N SER A 68 7.82 18.43 -7.44
CA SER A 68 7.00 17.72 -8.43
C SER A 68 6.49 16.34 -7.96
N GLY A 69 6.78 15.97 -6.71
CA GLY A 69 6.35 14.71 -6.08
C GLY A 69 4.94 14.77 -5.49
N GLY A 70 4.32 13.60 -5.32
CA GLY A 70 3.07 13.47 -4.59
C GLY A 70 3.24 13.71 -3.09
N VAL A 71 2.11 13.70 -2.36
CA VAL A 71 2.11 13.93 -0.90
C VAL A 71 2.91 12.86 -0.16
N PHE A 72 2.84 11.60 -0.62
CA PHE A 72 3.60 10.50 -0.02
C PHE A 72 5.11 10.73 -0.14
N GLU A 73 5.60 11.08 -1.35
CA GLU A 73 7.02 11.33 -1.61
C GLU A 73 7.54 12.52 -0.81
N LYS A 74 6.72 13.57 -0.67
CA LYS A 74 7.06 14.73 0.16
C LYS A 74 7.20 14.34 1.64
N ASN A 75 6.28 13.53 2.15
CA ASN A 75 6.30 13.13 3.54
C ASN A 75 7.41 12.12 3.84
N TRP A 76 7.80 11.28 2.87
CA TRP A 76 8.87 10.27 3.02
C TRP A 76 10.15 10.84 3.63
N GLY A 77 10.62 11.99 3.15
CA GLY A 77 11.82 12.67 3.66
C GLY A 77 11.58 13.59 4.86
N SER A 78 10.35 13.71 5.35
CA SER A 78 10.03 14.63 6.45
C SER A 78 10.51 14.10 7.80
N GLU A 79 11.04 15.00 8.63
CA GLU A 79 11.54 14.65 9.97
C GLU A 79 10.41 14.16 10.89
N VAL A 80 10.71 13.09 11.62
CA VAL A 80 9.92 12.55 12.72
C VAL A 80 10.84 12.21 13.89
N ARG A 81 10.33 12.32 15.12
CA ARG A 81 11.03 11.90 16.33
C ARG A 81 10.21 10.85 17.04
N VAL A 82 10.85 9.74 17.39
CA VAL A 82 10.20 8.59 18.02
C VAL A 82 10.91 8.21 19.31
N ASP A 83 10.14 7.76 20.30
CA ASP A 83 10.69 6.94 21.36
C ASP A 83 10.58 5.48 20.92
N LEU A 84 11.69 4.74 20.98
CA LEU A 84 11.73 3.30 20.76
C LEU A 84 11.84 2.59 22.11
N TYR A 85 11.17 1.46 22.23
CA TYR A 85 11.22 0.60 23.39
C TYR A 85 11.52 -0.83 22.95
N GLU A 86 12.36 -1.50 23.72
CA GLU A 86 12.73 -2.91 23.57
C GLU A 86 12.45 -3.61 24.90
N ASP A 87 11.70 -4.70 24.89
CA ASP A 87 11.25 -5.44 26.07
C ASP A 87 10.69 -4.50 27.17
N CYS A 88 9.84 -3.57 26.74
CA CYS A 88 9.21 -2.55 27.58
C CYS A 88 10.17 -1.56 28.27
N LYS A 89 11.43 -1.49 27.85
CA LYS A 89 12.40 -0.49 28.31
C LYS A 89 12.73 0.47 27.17
N LYS A 90 12.82 1.76 27.51
CA LYS A 90 13.19 2.78 26.53
C LYS A 90 14.61 2.52 26.03
N VAL A 91 14.79 2.55 24.72
CA VAL A 91 16.10 2.41 24.07
C VAL A 91 16.77 3.77 24.07
N GLY A 92 17.84 3.90 24.86
CA GLY A 92 18.61 5.14 25.02
C GLY A 92 17.88 6.23 25.83
N ASP A 93 18.59 7.33 26.09
CA ASP A 93 18.10 8.42 26.95
C ASP A 93 17.24 9.46 26.20
N GLY A 94 17.23 9.40 24.86
CA GLY A 94 16.65 10.42 23.98
C GLY A 94 15.51 9.95 23.09
N GLN A 95 15.06 10.84 22.22
CA GLN A 95 14.24 10.51 21.06
C GLN A 95 15.15 10.19 19.88
N ILE A 96 14.79 9.21 19.06
CA ILE A 96 15.44 8.96 17.78
C ILE A 96 14.92 9.99 16.79
N GLN A 97 15.79 10.88 16.30
CA GLN A 97 15.48 11.80 15.20
C GLN A 97 15.71 11.07 13.87
N THR A 98 14.66 10.95 13.06
CA THR A 98 14.66 10.16 11.83
C THR A 98 13.69 10.76 10.80
N THR A 99 13.34 10.02 9.74
CA THR A 99 12.35 10.43 8.74
C THR A 99 11.11 9.53 8.73
N GLN A 100 9.99 10.01 8.21
CA GLN A 100 8.78 9.21 8.04
C GLN A 100 9.03 7.97 7.17
N GLY A 101 9.86 8.07 6.14
CA GLY A 101 10.23 6.96 5.26
C GLY A 101 11.03 5.88 5.99
N ARG A 102 11.94 6.28 6.89
CA ARG A 102 12.67 5.33 7.76
C ARG A 102 11.73 4.66 8.75
N LEU A 103 10.83 5.41 9.38
CA LEU A 103 9.79 4.85 10.26
C LEU A 103 8.90 3.85 9.50
N TYR A 104 8.38 4.23 8.34
CA TYR A 104 7.59 3.37 7.47
C TYR A 104 8.35 2.09 7.10
N THR A 105 9.63 2.21 6.74
CA THR A 105 10.49 1.08 6.36
C THR A 105 10.78 0.16 7.54
N ALA A 106 10.96 0.70 8.75
CA ALA A 106 11.14 -0.09 9.97
C ALA A 106 9.91 -0.96 10.25
N LEU A 107 8.71 -0.36 10.16
CA LEU A 107 7.44 -1.10 10.32
C LEU A 107 7.29 -2.18 9.23
N TRP A 108 7.65 -1.84 7.99
CA TRP A 108 7.49 -2.74 6.84
C TRP A 108 8.43 -3.94 6.97
N THR A 109 9.72 -3.69 7.19
CA THR A 109 10.76 -4.72 7.13
C THR A 109 11.03 -5.40 8.48
N GLY A 110 10.58 -4.79 9.58
CA GLY A 110 10.94 -5.20 10.93
C GLY A 110 12.33 -4.74 11.38
N ASN A 111 13.11 -4.12 10.49
CA ASN A 111 14.47 -3.69 10.81
C ASN A 111 14.45 -2.31 11.50
N VAL A 112 14.63 -2.29 12.81
CA VAL A 112 14.69 -1.04 13.61
C VAL A 112 15.96 -0.22 13.37
N GLU A 113 17.04 -0.82 12.86
CA GLU A 113 18.30 -0.10 12.59
C GLU A 113 18.13 0.98 11.53
N VAL A 114 17.16 0.84 10.61
CA VAL A 114 16.86 1.82 9.57
C VAL A 114 16.42 3.17 10.13
N LEU A 115 15.97 3.21 11.39
CA LEU A 115 15.62 4.44 12.10
C LEU A 115 16.83 5.35 12.33
N GLN A 116 18.04 4.79 12.38
CA GLN A 116 19.27 5.57 12.55
C GLN A 116 19.60 6.33 11.26
N MET A 117 20.02 7.59 11.38
CA MET A 117 20.30 8.46 10.23
C MET A 117 21.53 8.00 9.45
N GLU A 118 22.44 7.28 10.10
CA GLU A 118 23.65 6.69 9.53
C GLU A 118 23.35 5.46 8.67
N TYR A 119 22.20 4.82 8.86
CA TYR A 119 21.78 3.69 8.03
C TYR A 119 21.47 4.16 6.62
N GLN A 120 21.62 3.30 5.61
CA GLN A 120 21.31 3.65 4.22
C GLN A 120 19.87 4.19 4.09
N GLU A 121 19.71 5.32 3.41
CA GLU A 121 18.39 5.92 3.20
C GLU A 121 17.50 4.98 2.37
N PRO A 122 16.29 4.63 2.85
CA PRO A 122 15.41 3.73 2.12
C PRO A 122 14.80 4.42 0.91
N THR A 123 14.72 3.67 -0.19
CA THR A 123 14.05 4.12 -1.42
C THR A 123 12.54 4.21 -1.22
N VAL A 124 11.91 5.24 -1.80
CA VAL A 124 10.45 5.34 -1.85
C VAL A 124 9.86 4.10 -2.54
N PRO A 125 8.91 3.39 -1.93
CA PRO A 125 8.28 2.23 -2.55
C PRO A 125 7.40 2.63 -3.73
N PHE A 126 7.28 1.75 -4.72
CA PHE A 126 6.38 1.93 -5.84
C PHE A 126 4.93 2.03 -5.37
N ASN A 127 4.25 3.07 -5.83
CA ASN A 127 2.83 3.28 -5.59
C ASN A 127 1.96 2.49 -6.59
N VAL A 128 0.65 2.47 -6.37
CA VAL A 128 -0.30 1.71 -7.20
C VAL A 128 -0.27 2.11 -8.69
N GLN A 129 0.06 3.37 -9.01
CA GLN A 129 0.13 3.82 -10.41
C GLN A 129 1.37 3.26 -11.12
N GLU A 130 2.49 3.20 -10.42
CA GLU A 130 3.73 2.62 -10.92
C GLU A 130 3.58 1.10 -11.08
N VAL A 131 2.98 0.43 -10.10
CA VAL A 131 2.68 -1.01 -10.19
C VAL A 131 1.75 -1.32 -11.37
N ASN A 132 0.72 -0.50 -11.62
CA ASN A 132 -0.16 -0.68 -12.78
C ASN A 132 0.60 -0.65 -14.12
N ARG A 133 1.70 0.08 -14.23
CA ARG A 133 2.55 0.11 -15.45
C ARG A 133 3.38 -1.16 -15.61
N LYS A 134 3.68 -1.87 -14.51
CA LYS A 134 4.44 -3.12 -14.46
C LYS A 134 3.57 -4.37 -14.60
N LEU A 135 2.23 -4.25 -14.61
CA LEU A 135 1.34 -5.42 -14.63
C LEU A 135 1.53 -6.37 -15.81
N GLN A 136 2.15 -5.94 -16.91
CA GLN A 136 2.53 -6.84 -18.01
C GLN A 136 3.41 -8.01 -17.54
N GLU A 137 4.22 -7.82 -16.50
CA GLU A 137 5.05 -8.87 -15.89
C GLU A 137 4.21 -10.01 -15.28
N THR A 138 2.91 -9.78 -15.03
CA THR A 138 2.00 -10.78 -14.45
C THR A 138 1.37 -11.72 -15.49
N GLU A 139 1.68 -11.58 -16.78
CA GLU A 139 1.05 -12.33 -17.89
C GLU A 139 1.10 -13.85 -17.68
N ASN A 140 2.27 -14.39 -17.31
CA ASN A 140 2.42 -15.82 -17.04
C ASN A 140 1.50 -16.31 -15.92
N LYS A 141 1.40 -15.53 -14.83
CA LYS A 141 0.51 -15.85 -13.71
C LYS A 141 -0.96 -15.69 -14.11
N ALA A 142 -1.27 -14.70 -14.96
CA ALA A 142 -2.61 -14.47 -15.45
C ALA A 142 -3.10 -15.65 -16.33
N ALA A 143 -2.22 -16.23 -17.15
CA ALA A 143 -2.52 -17.40 -17.98
C ALA A 143 -2.86 -18.65 -17.15
N GLU A 144 -2.29 -18.81 -15.94
CA GLU A 144 -2.66 -19.90 -15.02
C GLU A 144 -4.14 -19.85 -14.61
N PHE A 145 -4.74 -18.65 -14.58
CA PHE A 145 -6.12 -18.44 -14.14
C PHE A 145 -7.13 -18.34 -15.28
N SER A 146 -6.69 -18.01 -16.49
CA SER A 146 -7.59 -17.59 -17.56
C SER A 146 -8.22 -18.75 -18.32
N GLN A 147 -7.65 -19.97 -18.29
CA GLN A 147 -8.11 -21.14 -19.07
C GLN A 147 -8.35 -20.85 -20.56
N GLY A 148 -7.71 -19.81 -21.12
CA GLY A 148 -7.90 -19.36 -22.50
C GLY A 148 -8.87 -18.18 -22.68
N ASP A 149 -9.65 -17.84 -21.66
CA ASP A 149 -10.50 -16.65 -21.64
C ASP A 149 -9.72 -15.39 -21.24
N PRO A 150 -10.27 -14.19 -21.48
CA PRO A 150 -9.64 -12.95 -21.03
C PRO A 150 -9.54 -12.85 -19.51
N ILE A 151 -8.51 -12.17 -19.04
CA ILE A 151 -8.34 -11.88 -17.62
C ILE A 151 -8.00 -10.42 -17.40
N PHE A 152 -8.79 -9.74 -16.56
CA PHE A 152 -8.46 -8.38 -16.15
C PHE A 152 -7.61 -8.45 -14.89
N VAL A 153 -6.49 -7.72 -14.87
CA VAL A 153 -5.58 -7.64 -13.74
C VAL A 153 -5.43 -6.19 -13.30
N MET A 154 -5.51 -5.90 -12.01
CA MET A 154 -5.25 -4.56 -11.48
C MET A 154 -4.49 -4.60 -10.16
N ALA A 155 -3.70 -3.57 -9.90
CA ALA A 155 -3.18 -3.32 -8.57
C ALA A 155 -4.22 -2.55 -7.73
N ARG A 156 -4.35 -2.92 -6.46
CA ARG A 156 -5.11 -2.17 -5.45
C ARG A 156 -4.22 -1.88 -4.25
N ASP A 157 -4.47 -0.78 -3.57
CA ASP A 157 -3.76 -0.36 -2.37
C ASP A 157 -4.76 -0.29 -1.21
N LEU A 158 -4.54 -1.12 -0.19
CA LEU A 158 -5.44 -1.26 0.95
C LEU A 158 -5.47 -0.03 1.86
N SER A 159 -4.42 0.77 1.85
CA SER A 159 -4.35 2.03 2.60
C SER A 159 -5.15 3.14 1.91
N ASN A 160 -5.25 3.09 0.57
CA ASN A 160 -5.83 4.16 -0.22
C ASN A 160 -7.34 3.98 -0.49
N LYS A 161 -8.17 4.89 0.04
CA LYS A 161 -9.65 4.86 -0.13
C LYS A 161 -10.10 4.91 -1.60
N ILE A 162 -9.41 5.68 -2.45
CA ILE A 162 -9.72 5.78 -3.89
C ILE A 162 -9.44 4.46 -4.59
N SER A 163 -8.30 3.84 -4.25
CA SER A 163 -7.90 2.53 -4.78
C SER A 163 -8.93 1.44 -4.42
N LYS A 164 -9.35 1.39 -3.14
CA LYS A 164 -10.42 0.49 -2.67
C LYS A 164 -11.75 0.73 -3.39
N ALA A 165 -12.16 1.99 -3.54
CA ALA A 165 -13.39 2.33 -4.27
C ALA A 165 -13.31 1.92 -5.75
N LYS A 166 -12.14 2.06 -6.39
CA LYS A 166 -11.93 1.60 -7.78
C LYS A 166 -12.11 0.09 -7.87
N TYR A 167 -11.49 -0.68 -6.97
CA TYR A 167 -11.68 -2.13 -6.90
C TYR A 167 -13.17 -2.50 -6.77
N SER A 168 -13.90 -1.90 -5.84
CA SER A 168 -15.33 -2.21 -5.63
C SER A 168 -16.17 -1.91 -6.87
N LYS A 169 -15.90 -0.82 -7.58
CA LYS A 169 -16.61 -0.46 -8.83
C LYS A 169 -16.31 -1.45 -9.95
N VAL A 170 -15.05 -1.81 -10.14
CA VAL A 170 -14.64 -2.80 -11.14
C VAL A 170 -15.26 -4.16 -10.83
N PHE A 171 -15.11 -4.64 -9.59
CA PHE A 171 -15.69 -5.92 -9.17
C PHE A 171 -17.19 -5.94 -9.39
N SER A 172 -17.92 -4.88 -9.00
CA SER A 172 -19.37 -4.80 -9.22
C SER A 172 -19.77 -4.87 -10.70
N LYS A 173 -18.97 -4.28 -11.59
CA LYS A 173 -19.22 -4.32 -13.04
C LYS A 173 -18.88 -5.66 -13.68
N LEU A 174 -17.86 -6.36 -13.18
CA LEU A 174 -17.41 -7.63 -13.74
C LEU A 174 -18.04 -8.85 -13.04
N ARG A 175 -18.73 -8.69 -11.91
CA ARG A 175 -19.20 -9.78 -11.04
C ARG A 175 -20.02 -10.87 -11.77
N ASN A 176 -20.84 -10.49 -12.75
CA ASN A 176 -21.67 -11.44 -13.49
C ASN A 176 -20.90 -12.14 -14.63
N HIS A 177 -19.64 -11.80 -14.81
CA HIS A 177 -18.77 -12.27 -15.89
C HIS A 177 -17.46 -12.82 -15.35
N ILE A 178 -17.36 -13.14 -14.05
CA ILE A 178 -16.17 -13.77 -13.47
C ILE A 178 -16.42 -15.25 -13.17
N SER A 179 -15.41 -16.08 -13.43
CA SER A 179 -15.42 -17.49 -13.00
C SER A 179 -15.01 -17.56 -11.52
N GLY A 180 -16.01 -17.60 -10.62
CA GLY A 180 -15.78 -17.64 -9.18
C GLY A 180 -15.34 -16.28 -8.59
N ASP A 181 -14.49 -16.32 -7.56
CA ASP A 181 -13.99 -15.11 -6.89
C ASP A 181 -12.68 -14.60 -7.52
N PRO A 182 -12.43 -13.27 -7.51
CA PRO A 182 -11.16 -12.71 -7.94
C PRO A 182 -10.01 -13.26 -7.09
N GLN A 183 -8.91 -13.63 -7.76
CA GLN A 183 -7.71 -14.10 -7.08
C GLN A 183 -6.88 -12.90 -6.63
N VAL A 184 -6.57 -12.81 -5.34
CA VAL A 184 -5.80 -11.71 -4.74
C VAL A 184 -4.44 -12.25 -4.32
N LEU A 185 -3.38 -11.70 -4.90
CA LEU A 185 -2.01 -12.12 -4.65
C LEU A 185 -1.15 -10.95 -4.16
N THR A 186 -0.13 -11.26 -3.37
CA THR A 186 0.96 -10.31 -3.10
C THR A 186 1.75 -10.06 -4.39
N PRO A 187 2.45 -8.92 -4.52
CA PRO A 187 3.26 -8.63 -5.70
C PRO A 187 4.25 -9.75 -6.06
N LYS A 188 4.87 -10.37 -5.05
CA LYS A 188 5.78 -11.51 -5.23
C LYS A 188 5.08 -12.72 -5.86
N LEU A 189 3.91 -13.10 -5.34
CA LEU A 189 3.15 -14.24 -5.84
C LEU A 189 2.51 -13.97 -7.20
N ALA A 190 2.24 -12.71 -7.51
CA ALA A 190 1.75 -12.26 -8.81
C ALA A 190 2.82 -12.28 -9.92
N GLY A 191 4.09 -12.50 -9.57
CA GLY A 191 5.19 -12.55 -10.52
C GLY A 191 5.78 -11.18 -10.89
N LEU A 192 5.53 -10.13 -10.10
CA LEU A 192 6.16 -8.83 -10.34
C LEU A 192 7.64 -8.86 -9.96
N ASN A 193 8.47 -8.29 -10.83
CA ASN A 193 9.87 -8.00 -10.52
C ASN A 193 9.95 -6.85 -9.53
N ASP A 194 11.06 -6.77 -8.79
CA ASP A 194 11.27 -5.76 -7.74
C ASP A 194 10.14 -5.71 -6.71
N TRP A 195 9.49 -6.86 -6.42
CA TRP A 195 8.35 -6.92 -5.49
C TRP A 195 8.69 -6.40 -4.09
N ASN A 196 9.97 -6.43 -3.71
CA ASN A 196 10.51 -5.88 -2.47
C ASN A 196 10.58 -4.34 -2.46
N ALA A 197 10.41 -3.69 -3.60
CA ALA A 197 10.30 -2.23 -3.73
C ALA A 197 8.85 -1.76 -3.88
N ILE A 198 7.86 -2.65 -3.84
CA ILE A 198 6.43 -2.29 -3.93
C ILE A 198 5.87 -2.06 -2.54
N ALA A 199 5.03 -1.03 -2.37
CA ALA A 199 4.47 -0.70 -1.06
C ALA A 199 3.73 -1.91 -0.43
N PRO A 200 3.91 -2.18 0.88
CA PRO A 200 3.39 -3.38 1.56
C PRO A 200 1.87 -3.49 1.58
N THR A 201 1.14 -2.42 1.25
CA THR A 201 -0.32 -2.41 1.20
C THR A 201 -0.88 -2.71 -0.19
N ILE A 202 -0.02 -2.91 -1.19
CA ILE A 202 -0.43 -3.18 -2.57
C ILE A 202 -0.63 -4.67 -2.78
N GLU A 203 -1.78 -5.02 -3.35
CA GLU A 203 -2.13 -6.36 -3.80
C GLU A 203 -2.45 -6.33 -5.29
N ILE A 204 -2.23 -7.48 -5.95
CA ILE A 204 -2.57 -7.68 -7.36
C ILE A 204 -3.81 -8.56 -7.42
N VAL A 205 -4.84 -8.05 -8.09
CA VAL A 205 -6.12 -8.74 -8.23
C VAL A 205 -6.28 -9.21 -9.67
N PHE A 206 -6.59 -10.49 -9.82
CA PHE A 206 -6.89 -11.15 -11.09
C PHE A 206 -8.38 -11.45 -11.14
N PHE A 207 -9.05 -11.03 -12.21
CA PHE A 207 -10.46 -11.26 -12.48
C PHE A 207 -10.58 -12.21 -13.68
N PRO A 208 -10.69 -13.53 -13.48
CA PRO A 208 -10.86 -14.49 -14.58
C PRO A 208 -12.23 -14.26 -15.21
N ILE A 209 -12.27 -13.79 -16.46
CA ILE A 209 -13.52 -13.40 -17.12
C ILE A 209 -14.06 -14.57 -17.92
N ILE A 210 -15.38 -14.73 -17.95
CA ILE A 210 -16.10 -15.67 -18.80
C ILE A 210 -17.04 -14.93 -19.76
N ASP A 211 -17.29 -15.54 -20.91
CA ASP A 211 -18.29 -15.11 -21.91
C ASP A 211 -18.11 -13.69 -22.48
N LEU A 212 -16.96 -13.04 -22.26
CA LEU A 212 -16.65 -11.71 -22.79
C LEU A 212 -15.33 -11.71 -23.55
N LYS A 213 -15.28 -10.92 -24.63
CA LYS A 213 -14.04 -10.60 -25.34
C LYS A 213 -13.30 -9.45 -24.66
N LYS A 214 -12.00 -9.32 -24.94
CA LYS A 214 -11.13 -8.26 -24.38
C LYS A 214 -11.70 -6.85 -24.51
N GLU A 215 -12.31 -6.50 -25.64
CA GLU A 215 -12.89 -5.16 -25.84
C GLU A 215 -14.14 -4.92 -24.99
N GLU A 216 -14.94 -5.96 -24.70
CA GLU A 216 -16.12 -5.87 -23.84
C GLU A 216 -15.69 -5.69 -22.37
N VAL A 217 -14.67 -6.44 -21.93
CA VAL A 217 -14.05 -6.26 -20.61
C VAL A 217 -13.54 -4.84 -20.44
N LYS A 218 -12.82 -4.32 -21.43
CA LYS A 218 -12.32 -2.95 -21.44
C LYS A 218 -13.44 -1.92 -21.37
N ALA A 219 -14.57 -2.15 -22.05
CA ALA A 219 -15.74 -1.27 -21.99
C ALA A 219 -16.37 -1.25 -20.58
N LEU A 220 -16.52 -2.41 -19.94
CA LEU A 220 -17.04 -2.52 -18.57
C LEU A 220 -16.10 -1.87 -17.54
N VAL A 221 -14.80 -2.11 -17.65
CA VAL A 221 -13.79 -1.48 -16.78
C VAL A 221 -13.82 0.04 -16.95
N LYS A 222 -13.88 0.53 -18.19
CA LYS A 222 -14.03 1.95 -18.48
C LYS A 222 -15.28 2.53 -17.82
N GLU A 223 -16.44 1.89 -17.96
CA GLU A 223 -17.68 2.32 -17.33
C GLU A 223 -17.56 2.37 -15.79
N ALA A 224 -16.83 1.43 -15.17
CA ALA A 224 -16.60 1.43 -13.73
C ALA A 224 -15.76 2.63 -13.23
N VAL A 225 -14.74 3.04 -13.99
CA VAL A 225 -13.66 3.89 -13.46
C VAL A 225 -13.52 5.25 -14.12
N TYR A 226 -14.11 5.43 -15.31
CA TYR A 226 -13.99 6.65 -16.08
C TYR A 226 -15.21 7.55 -15.85
N VAL A 227 -14.95 8.77 -15.37
CA VAL A 227 -15.96 9.83 -15.28
C VAL A 227 -15.65 10.86 -16.35
N PRO A 228 -16.46 10.96 -17.42
CA PRO A 228 -16.22 11.94 -18.47
C PRO A 228 -16.39 13.36 -17.93
N THR A 229 -15.42 14.23 -18.20
CA THR A 229 -15.54 15.67 -17.93
C THR A 229 -16.44 16.31 -18.98
N LYS A 230 -17.41 17.13 -18.54
CA LYS A 230 -18.47 17.74 -19.38
C LYS A 230 -17.99 18.50 -20.63
N ASN A 231 -16.70 18.87 -20.70
CA ASN A 231 -16.09 19.65 -21.79
C ASN A 231 -14.89 18.97 -22.46
N ALA A 232 -14.68 17.66 -22.27
CA ALA A 232 -13.54 16.98 -22.87
C ALA A 232 -13.74 16.79 -24.39
N LYS A 233 -12.93 17.47 -25.21
CA LYS A 233 -12.94 17.33 -26.68
C LYS A 233 -12.46 15.96 -27.18
N LYS A 234 -11.79 15.18 -26.33
CA LYS A 234 -11.22 13.88 -26.68
C LYS A 234 -11.34 12.91 -25.50
N GLU A 235 -11.66 11.67 -25.81
CA GLU A 235 -11.64 10.58 -24.85
C GLU A 235 -10.19 10.26 -24.43
N MET A 236 -9.93 10.33 -23.12
CA MET A 236 -8.59 10.18 -22.54
C MET A 236 -8.40 8.86 -21.77
N PHE A 237 -9.37 7.95 -21.84
CA PHE A 237 -9.31 6.67 -21.13
C PHE A 237 -8.15 5.79 -21.65
N LYS A 238 -7.35 5.26 -20.72
CA LYS A 238 -6.24 4.35 -21.03
C LYS A 238 -6.29 3.18 -20.06
N ILE A 239 -6.56 1.97 -20.55
CA ILE A 239 -6.68 0.77 -19.70
C ILE A 239 -5.46 0.56 -18.81
N LYS A 240 -4.24 0.82 -19.33
CA LYS A 240 -2.97 0.73 -18.60
C LYS A 240 -2.84 1.60 -17.35
N ALA A 241 -3.69 2.62 -17.19
CA ALA A 241 -3.74 3.45 -15.98
C ALA A 241 -4.65 2.84 -14.89
N HIS A 242 -5.37 1.77 -15.22
CA HIS A 242 -6.34 1.10 -14.34
C HIS A 242 -6.05 -0.39 -14.16
N GLY A 243 -5.30 -1.01 -15.07
CA GLY A 243 -4.94 -2.42 -15.04
C GLY A 243 -4.37 -2.90 -16.37
N ALA A 244 -4.37 -4.22 -16.56
CA ALA A 244 -4.02 -4.91 -17.80
C ALA A 244 -5.12 -5.93 -18.16
N ILE A 245 -5.26 -6.25 -19.45
CA ILE A 245 -6.12 -7.34 -19.92
C ILE A 245 -5.22 -8.29 -20.69
N PHE A 246 -5.17 -9.56 -20.27
CA PHE A 246 -4.47 -10.64 -20.95
C PHE A 246 -5.44 -11.56 -21.68
#